data_AF-A0A940S073-F1
#
_entry.id   AF-A0A940S073-F1
#
_cell.length_a   1.000
_cell.length_b   1.000
_cell.length_c   1.000
_cell.angle_alpha   90.00
_cell.angle_beta   90.00
_cell.angle_gamma   90.00
#
_symmetry.space_group_name_H-M   'P 1'
#
loop_
_entity.id
_entity.type
_entity.pdbx_description
1 polymer ?
#
loop_
_entity_poly.entity_id
_entity_poly.type
_entity_poly.pdbx_seq_one_letter_code
_entity_poly.pdbx_strand_id
1 'polypeptide(L)'
;MSHPKPAPATDHWSDRFPRLLASEPRLDLLRYALHGLEDQNPEHPLARLSETLTRALGQVPEIAHPGTPEQSFDERWLLAAFEALRRADLRWYQFLLRSRMRAGDAARAHFALMQAQVWLEARL
;
A
#
# COMPACT_ATOMS: atom_id res chain seq x y z
N MET A 1 -8.64 -7.43 -44.84
CA MET A 1 -9.23 -6.72 -43.67
C MET A 1 -8.62 -7.35 -42.43
N SER A 2 -7.59 -6.72 -41.87
CA SER A 2 -6.92 -7.22 -40.66
C SER A 2 -7.73 -6.79 -39.44
N HIS A 3 -8.34 -7.75 -38.75
CA HIS A 3 -8.96 -7.48 -37.44
C HIS A 3 -7.85 -7.15 -36.42
N PRO A 4 -7.97 -6.07 -35.64
CA PRO A 4 -7.04 -5.81 -34.55
C PRO A 4 -7.18 -6.92 -33.51
N LYS A 5 -6.04 -7.54 -33.16
CA LYS A 5 -5.91 -8.49 -32.05
C LYS A 5 -6.39 -7.77 -30.77
N PRO A 6 -7.29 -8.36 -29.97
CA PRO A 6 -7.68 -7.76 -28.70
C PRO A 6 -6.42 -7.57 -27.85
N ALA A 7 -6.28 -6.40 -27.23
CA ALA A 7 -5.23 -6.15 -26.25
C ALA A 7 -5.29 -7.26 -25.18
N PRO A 8 -4.15 -7.77 -24.68
CA PRO A 8 -4.19 -8.73 -23.59
C PRO A 8 -4.98 -8.11 -22.45
N ALA A 9 -6.04 -8.80 -22.00
CA ALA A 9 -6.76 -8.42 -20.81
C ALA A 9 -5.72 -8.21 -19.71
N THR A 10 -5.60 -6.96 -19.24
CA THR A 10 -4.77 -6.65 -18.08
C THR A 10 -5.33 -7.46 -16.94
N ASP A 11 -4.65 -8.57 -16.62
CA ASP A 11 -4.98 -9.51 -15.55
C ASP A 11 -5.16 -8.69 -14.27
N HIS A 12 -6.41 -8.41 -13.90
CA HIS A 12 -6.70 -7.51 -12.80
C HIS A 12 -6.48 -8.31 -11.52
N TRP A 13 -5.76 -7.77 -10.55
CA TRP A 13 -5.36 -8.51 -9.34
C TRP A 13 -6.56 -9.13 -8.59
N SER A 14 -7.75 -8.54 -8.74
CA SER A 14 -9.03 -9.04 -8.22
C SER A 14 -9.48 -10.37 -8.84
N ASP A 15 -9.13 -10.64 -10.11
CA ASP A 15 -9.51 -11.87 -10.82
C ASP A 15 -8.77 -13.09 -10.24
N ARG A 16 -7.58 -12.84 -9.69
CA ARG A 16 -6.73 -13.87 -9.10
C ARG A 16 -7.16 -14.28 -7.69
N PHE A 17 -7.92 -13.42 -7.00
CA PHE A 17 -8.35 -13.65 -5.63
C PHE A 17 -9.74 -13.03 -5.36
N PRO A 18 -10.83 -13.67 -5.81
CA PRO A 18 -12.19 -13.16 -5.62
C PRO A 18 -12.61 -13.01 -4.15
N ARG A 19 -11.89 -13.65 -3.21
CA ARG A 19 -12.12 -13.48 -1.77
C ARG A 19 -11.62 -12.14 -1.21
N LEU A 20 -10.72 -11.44 -1.90
CA LEU A 20 -10.23 -10.11 -1.52
C LEU A 20 -11.31 -9.02 -1.70
N LEU A 21 -12.38 -9.27 -2.44
CA LEU A 21 -13.49 -8.32 -2.60
C LEU A 21 -14.39 -8.21 -1.35
N ALA A 22 -14.28 -9.15 -0.40
CA ALA A 22 -15.05 -9.12 0.85
C ALA A 22 -14.41 -8.25 1.94
N SER A 23 -13.14 -7.87 1.75
CA SER A 23 -12.30 -7.07 2.64
C SER A 23 -11.86 -5.79 1.93
N GLU A 24 -11.52 -4.73 2.66
CA GLU A 24 -11.12 -3.42 2.14
C GLU A 24 -10.20 -3.53 0.89
N PRO A 25 -10.65 -3.17 -0.34
CA PRO A 25 -9.90 -3.44 -1.59
C PRO A 25 -8.49 -2.86 -1.61
N ARG A 26 -8.29 -1.73 -0.93
CA ARG A 26 -6.98 -1.12 -0.76
C ARG A 26 -6.04 -1.96 0.10
N LEU A 27 -6.54 -2.53 1.19
CA LEU A 27 -5.74 -3.39 2.06
C LEU A 27 -5.28 -4.63 1.32
N ASP A 28 -6.15 -5.21 0.51
CA ASP A 28 -5.82 -6.42 -0.22
C ASP A 28 -4.86 -6.15 -1.39
N LEU A 29 -4.98 -5.00 -2.06
CA LEU A 29 -3.98 -4.55 -3.03
C LEU A 29 -2.62 -4.27 -2.36
N LEU A 30 -2.63 -3.68 -1.16
CA LEU A 30 -1.42 -3.45 -0.35
C LEU A 30 -0.74 -4.77 0.01
N ARG A 31 -1.50 -5.75 0.54
CA ARG A 31 -1.01 -7.08 0.87
C ARG A 31 -0.46 -7.80 -0.36
N TYR A 32 -1.21 -7.79 -1.46
CA TYR A 32 -0.80 -8.44 -2.70
C TYR A 32 0.51 -7.86 -3.22
N ALA A 33 0.62 -6.53 -3.24
CA ALA A 33 1.82 -5.87 -3.70
C ALA A 33 2.99 -6.13 -2.74
N LEU A 34 2.83 -5.95 -1.43
CA LEU A 34 3.94 -6.11 -0.48
C LEU A 34 4.47 -7.55 -0.41
N HIS A 35 3.60 -8.56 -0.56
CA HIS A 35 4.02 -9.97 -0.64
C HIS A 35 4.43 -10.43 -2.05
N GLY A 36 3.93 -9.78 -3.11
CA GLY A 36 4.21 -10.14 -4.50
C GLY A 36 5.38 -9.39 -5.14
N LEU A 37 5.85 -8.30 -4.52
CA LEU A 37 6.94 -7.46 -5.02
C LEU A 37 8.33 -7.95 -4.65
N GLU A 38 8.46 -9.07 -3.93
CA GLU A 38 9.76 -9.61 -3.49
C GLU A 38 10.75 -9.82 -4.65
N ASP A 39 10.30 -9.87 -5.91
CA ASP A 39 11.16 -10.23 -7.04
C ASP A 39 11.32 -9.21 -8.19
N GLN A 40 10.63 -8.06 -8.24
CA GLN A 40 10.46 -7.39 -9.57
C GLN A 40 10.87 -5.93 -9.74
N ASN A 41 10.94 -5.07 -8.72
CA ASN A 41 11.49 -3.71 -8.92
C ASN A 41 11.73 -2.94 -7.59
N PRO A 42 12.97 -2.62 -7.20
CA PRO A 42 13.24 -1.80 -6.01
C PRO A 42 12.71 -0.35 -6.17
N GLU A 43 12.51 0.13 -7.40
CA GLU A 43 11.93 1.43 -7.67
C GLU A 43 10.39 1.45 -7.53
N HIS A 44 9.77 0.31 -7.22
CA HIS A 44 8.33 0.24 -7.03
C HIS A 44 7.89 1.08 -5.81
N PRO A 45 6.88 1.96 -5.93
CA PRO A 45 6.45 2.83 -4.83
C PRO A 45 6.14 2.10 -3.53
N LEU A 46 5.51 0.92 -3.60
CA LEU A 46 5.22 0.09 -2.42
C LEU A 46 6.45 -0.61 -1.84
N ALA A 47 7.46 -0.97 -2.66
CA ALA A 47 8.72 -1.50 -2.16
C ALA A 47 9.50 -0.41 -1.40
N ARG A 48 9.60 0.79 -1.98
CA ARG A 48 10.20 1.97 -1.31
C ARG A 48 9.46 2.32 -0.02
N LEU A 49 8.13 2.23 -0.01
CA LEU A 49 7.35 2.43 1.20
C LEU A 49 7.70 1.41 2.28
N SER A 50 7.71 0.11 1.94
CA SER A 50 8.06 -0.97 2.87
C SER A 50 9.45 -0.77 3.49
N GLU A 51 10.45 -0.45 2.67
CA GLU A 51 11.80 -0.19 3.13
C GLU A 51 11.87 1.07 4.03
N THR A 52 11.19 2.15 3.62
CA THR A 52 11.13 3.39 4.39
C THR A 52 10.50 3.16 5.76
N LEU A 53 9.40 2.41 5.82
CA LEU A 53 8.72 2.06 7.05
C LEU A 53 9.57 1.14 7.93
N THR A 54 10.23 0.14 7.34
CA THR A 54 11.14 -0.75 8.07
C THR A 54 12.25 0.03 8.77
N ARG A 55 12.87 0.98 8.07
CA ARG A 55 13.90 1.86 8.65
C ARG A 55 13.34 2.81 9.71
N ALA A 56 12.19 3.42 9.45
CA ALA A 56 11.56 4.39 10.36
C ALA A 56 11.07 3.74 11.67
N LEU A 57 10.58 2.50 11.60
CA LEU A 57 10.04 1.75 12.73
C LEU A 57 11.11 0.90 13.44
N GLY A 58 12.26 0.66 12.79
CA GLY A 58 13.31 -0.23 13.29
C GLY A 58 12.95 -1.72 13.20
N GLN A 59 11.84 -2.06 12.56
CA GLN A 59 11.35 -3.43 12.35
C GLN A 59 10.49 -3.49 11.08
N VAL A 60 10.41 -4.66 10.46
CA VAL A 60 9.54 -4.89 9.31
C VAL A 60 8.08 -4.76 9.75
N PRO A 61 7.25 -3.92 9.08
CA PRO A 61 5.83 -3.82 9.40
C PRO A 61 5.14 -5.18 9.29
N GLU A 62 4.26 -5.49 10.23
CA GLU A 62 3.47 -6.72 10.20
C GLU A 62 2.37 -6.59 9.15
N ILE A 63 2.54 -7.18 7.97
CA ILE A 63 1.56 -7.19 6.89
C ILE A 63 1.11 -8.62 6.64
N ALA A 64 -0.17 -8.90 6.82
CA ALA A 64 -0.72 -10.24 6.66
C ALA A 64 -0.72 -10.66 5.18
N HIS A 65 -0.79 -11.97 4.93
CA HIS A 65 -0.94 -12.47 3.57
C HIS A 65 -2.30 -12.04 2.97
N PRO A 66 -2.38 -11.86 1.63
CA PRO A 66 -3.65 -11.57 0.96
C PRO A 66 -4.75 -12.57 1.34
N GLY A 67 -5.93 -12.05 1.68
CA GLY A 67 -7.10 -12.88 2.05
C GLY A 67 -7.14 -13.29 3.52
N THR A 68 -6.19 -12.83 4.34
CA THR A 68 -6.26 -12.96 5.81
C THR A 68 -7.39 -12.06 6.35
N PRO A 69 -8.37 -12.59 7.11
CA PRO A 69 -9.50 -11.80 7.57
C PRO A 69 -9.12 -10.78 8.65
N GLU A 70 -8.15 -11.11 9.51
CA GLU A 70 -7.66 -10.22 10.55
C GLU A 70 -6.76 -9.12 9.99
N GLN A 71 -6.75 -7.96 10.65
CA GLN A 71 -5.80 -6.89 10.38
C GLN A 71 -4.77 -6.80 11.51
N SER A 72 -3.50 -6.63 11.16
CA SER A 72 -2.47 -6.28 12.15
C SER A 72 -2.67 -4.84 12.64
N PHE A 73 -1.92 -4.47 13.69
CA PHE A 73 -1.87 -3.07 14.10
C PHE A 73 -1.30 -2.18 12.99
N ASP A 74 -0.28 -2.65 12.29
CA ASP A 74 0.43 -1.89 11.28
C ASP A 74 -0.43 -1.67 10.03
N GLU A 75 -1.24 -2.66 9.65
CA GLU A 75 -2.22 -2.56 8.57
C GLU A 75 -3.29 -1.51 8.88
N ARG A 76 -3.87 -1.55 10.10
CA ARG A 76 -4.85 -0.54 10.53
C ARG A 76 -4.26 0.86 10.52
N TRP A 77 -3.04 1.01 11.02
CA TRP A 77 -2.33 2.27 11.03
C TRP A 77 -2.07 2.79 9.61
N LEU A 78 -1.62 1.91 8.71
CA LEU A 78 -1.31 2.27 7.33
C LEU A 78 -2.56 2.68 6.54
N LEU A 79 -3.66 1.95 6.71
CA LEU A 79 -4.96 2.31 6.12
C LEU A 79 -5.45 3.67 6.61
N ALA A 80 -5.35 3.92 7.92
CA ALA A 80 -5.71 5.21 8.50
C ALA A 80 -4.83 6.35 7.95
N ALA A 81 -3.53 6.11 7.73
CA ALA A 81 -2.61 7.08 7.17
C ALA A 81 -2.95 7.42 5.71
N PHE A 82 -3.24 6.41 4.88
CA PHE A 82 -3.70 6.62 3.50
C PHE A 82 -5.05 7.32 3.45
N GLU A 83 -5.98 7.00 4.34
CA GLU A 83 -7.27 7.67 4.37
C GLU A 83 -7.15 9.14 4.80
N ALA A 84 -6.31 9.44 5.78
CA ALA A 84 -6.01 10.81 6.19
C ALA A 84 -5.40 11.63 5.04
N LEU A 85 -4.43 11.04 4.31
CA LEU A 85 -3.83 11.66 3.13
C LEU A 85 -4.86 11.93 2.03
N ARG A 86 -5.66 10.94 1.67
CA ARG A 86 -6.72 11.05 0.65
C ARG A 86 -7.73 12.16 0.97
N ARG A 87 -8.08 12.32 2.24
CA ARG A 87 -9.00 13.38 2.71
C ARG A 87 -8.32 14.73 2.93
N ALA A 88 -7.01 14.82 2.71
CA ALA A 88 -6.19 15.96 3.08
C ALA A 88 -6.33 16.38 4.56
N ASP A 89 -6.60 15.42 5.45
CA ASP A 89 -6.66 15.65 6.90
C ASP A 89 -5.24 15.65 7.48
N LEU A 90 -4.57 16.80 7.33
CA LEU A 90 -3.18 16.96 7.75
C LEU A 90 -2.98 16.78 9.25
N ARG A 91 -3.97 17.14 10.09
CA ARG A 91 -3.84 17.02 11.55
C ARG A 91 -3.84 15.55 11.95
N TRP A 92 -4.81 14.80 11.45
CA TRP A 92 -4.91 13.37 11.73
C TRP A 92 -3.71 12.61 11.15
N TYR A 93 -3.31 12.96 9.93
CA TYR A 93 -2.14 12.37 9.28
C TYR A 93 -0.85 12.60 10.07
N GLN A 94 -0.58 13.84 10.50
CA GLN A 94 0.60 14.15 11.31
C GLN A 94 0.59 13.43 12.65
N PHE A 95 -0.57 13.32 13.29
CA PHE A 95 -0.73 12.55 14.52
C PHE A 95 -0.37 11.07 14.29
N LEU A 96 -0.89 10.45 13.21
CA LEU A 96 -0.60 9.06 12.87
C LEU A 96 0.89 8.81 12.61
N LEU A 97 1.58 9.69 11.90
CA LEU A 97 3.02 9.52 11.69
C LEU A 97 3.78 9.66 13.01
N ARG A 98 3.50 10.72 13.78
CA ARG A 98 4.24 11.02 15.02
C ARG A 98 3.96 10.03 16.15
N SER A 99 2.88 9.25 16.08
CA SER A 99 2.61 8.20 17.06
C SER A 99 3.56 7.01 16.97
N ARG A 100 4.28 6.86 15.85
CA ARG A 100 5.17 5.72 15.60
C ARG A 100 6.61 6.07 15.24
N MET A 101 6.86 7.28 14.75
CA MET A 101 8.20 7.65 14.29
C MET A 101 8.58 9.09 14.63
N ARG A 102 9.89 9.35 14.67
CA ARG A 102 10.43 10.69 14.95
C ARG A 102 10.18 11.62 13.76
N ALA A 103 10.26 12.93 14.01
CA ALA A 103 9.94 13.95 12.99
C ALA A 103 10.72 13.79 11.67
N GLY A 104 12.02 13.44 11.74
CA GLY A 104 12.84 13.21 10.55
C GLY A 104 12.40 11.97 9.73
N ASP A 105 12.00 10.91 10.41
CA ASP A 105 11.47 9.69 9.78
C ASP A 105 10.07 9.93 9.20
N ALA A 106 9.24 10.72 9.89
CA ALA A 106 7.90 11.10 9.43
C ALA A 106 7.94 11.84 8.09
N ALA A 107 8.91 12.74 7.91
CA ALA A 107 9.08 13.44 6.63
C ALA A 107 9.42 12.47 5.48
N ARG A 108 10.31 11.50 5.72
CA ARG A 108 10.66 10.47 4.70
C ARG A 108 9.47 9.56 4.40
N ALA A 109 8.80 9.08 5.44
CA ALA A 109 7.61 8.25 5.31
C ALA A 109 6.50 8.99 4.55
N HIS A 110 6.37 10.30 4.73
CA HIS A 110 5.40 11.10 3.98
C HIS A 110 5.59 11.02 2.47
N PHE A 111 6.81 11.22 1.97
CA PHE A 111 7.07 11.13 0.54
C PHE A 111 6.81 9.73 0.00
N ALA A 112 7.19 8.68 0.73
CA ALA A 112 6.94 7.31 0.33
C ALA A 112 5.43 6.98 0.30
N LEU A 113 4.67 7.44 1.30
CA LEU A 113 3.23 7.28 1.37
C LEU A 113 2.52 8.02 0.22
N MET A 114 2.95 9.23 -0.13
CA MET A 114 2.41 9.96 -1.28
C MET A 114 2.62 9.20 -2.59
N GLN A 115 3.84 8.69 -2.84
CA GLN A 115 4.13 7.91 -4.04
C GLN A 115 3.30 6.61 -4.11
N ALA A 116 3.19 5.91 -2.98
CA ALA A 116 2.37 4.70 -2.88
C ALA A 116 0.88 5.00 -3.08
N GLN A 117 0.37 6.11 -2.52
CA GLN A 117 -1.02 6.50 -2.68
C GLN A 117 -1.36 6.78 -4.14
N VAL A 118 -0.54 7.55 -4.85
CA VAL A 118 -0.74 7.81 -6.29
C VAL A 118 -0.76 6.50 -7.08
N TRP A 119 0.12 5.55 -6.75
CA TRP A 119 0.15 4.25 -7.42
C TRP A 119 -1.10 3.41 -7.13
N LEU A 120 -1.60 3.43 -5.88
CA LEU A 120 -2.81 2.72 -5.45
C LEU A 120 -4.06 3.32 -6.10
N GLU A 121 -4.19 4.65 -6.12
CA GLU A 121 -5.33 5.37 -6.72
C GLU A 121 -5.42 5.14 -8.24
N ALA A 122 -4.31 4.86 -8.92
CA ALA A 122 -4.33 4.50 -10.34
C ALA A 122 -4.84 3.07 -10.62
N ARG A 123 -5.15 2.26 -9.59
CA ARG A 123 -5.45 0.82 -9.67
C ARG A 123 -6.70 0.39 -8.88
N LEU A 124 -7.37 1.33 -8.23
CA LEU A 124 -8.62 1.17 -7.49
C LEU A 124 -9.69 2.03 -8.16
#